data_AF-W7Y5B1-F1
#
_entry.id   AF-W7Y5B1-F1
#
_cell.length_a   1.000
_cell.length_b   1.000
_cell.length_c   1.000
_cell.angle_alpha   90.00
_cell.angle_beta   90.00
_cell.angle_gamma   90.00
#
_symmetry.space_group_name_H-M   'P 1'
#
loop_
_entity.id
_entity.type
_entity.pdbx_description
1 polymer ?
#
loop_
_entity_poly.entity_id
_entity_poly.type
_entity_poly.pdbx_seq_one_letter_code
_entity_poly.pdbx_strand_id
1 'polypeptide(L)'
;MKKQVVLMVFLAMYLMNHAQVVADHTVVDQYDRIPQKWIDIVKTKWVSISGASHATAYHRGLQELYDIDSNYPVTVQYDGVPNGYQTNALRSSGATWGSYSTPDQWTYIIGRGDWWTNDVALERIKKHLQYCHDNGPELFAMLYGWSFDANFDHVYGNGPYGEVDPVYHVRWAGSTLYGKDGNLPFGLNRMDSLLVGNGVSMNNYINSVEV
;
A
#
# COMPACT_ATOMS: atom_id res chain seq x y z
N MET A 1 25.34 40.72 -20.76
CA MET A 1 24.35 40.96 -19.68
C MET A 1 22.94 40.47 -20.03
N LYS A 2 22.17 41.10 -20.95
CA LYS A 2 20.77 40.66 -21.23
C LYS A 2 20.63 39.18 -21.64
N LYS A 3 21.50 38.67 -22.53
CA LYS A 3 21.48 37.26 -22.96
C LYS A 3 21.88 36.26 -21.86
N GLN A 4 22.80 36.67 -20.97
CA GLN A 4 23.26 35.82 -19.86
C GLN A 4 22.20 35.70 -18.77
N VAL A 5 21.45 36.77 -18.49
CA VAL A 5 20.32 36.76 -17.56
C VAL A 5 19.22 35.82 -18.06
N VAL A 6 18.89 35.89 -19.34
CA VAL A 6 17.90 34.98 -19.98
C VAL A 6 18.35 33.52 -19.89
N LEU A 7 19.62 33.23 -20.17
CA LEU A 7 20.17 31.88 -20.05
C LEU A 7 20.14 31.36 -18.60
N MET A 8 20.49 32.20 -17.61
CA MET A 8 20.41 31.82 -16.19
C MET A 8 18.98 31.54 -15.74
N VAL A 9 18.01 32.32 -16.24
CA VAL A 9 16.59 32.13 -15.95
C VAL A 9 16.08 30.80 -16.54
N PHE A 10 16.45 30.46 -17.78
CA PHE A 10 16.12 29.16 -18.36
C PHE A 10 16.82 27.99 -17.66
N LEU A 11 18.09 28.16 -17.26
CA LEU A 11 18.82 27.14 -16.52
C LEU A 11 18.23 26.91 -15.13
N ALA A 12 17.82 27.97 -14.42
CA ALA A 12 17.14 27.86 -13.14
C ALA A 12 15.77 27.16 -13.28
N MET A 13 14.99 27.51 -14.30
CA MET A 13 13.74 26.80 -14.61
C MET A 13 13.97 25.33 -14.95
N TYR A 14 15.03 25.01 -15.70
CA TYR A 14 15.40 23.63 -16.01
C TYR A 14 15.76 22.85 -14.75
N LEU A 15 16.60 23.40 -13.88
CA LEU A 15 16.98 22.76 -12.62
C LEU A 15 15.77 22.57 -11.67
N MET A 16 14.85 23.54 -11.59
CA MET A 16 13.60 23.38 -10.81
C MET A 16 12.68 22.29 -11.43
N ASN A 17 12.61 22.21 -12.76
CA ASN A 17 11.84 21.18 -13.47
C ASN A 17 12.48 19.79 -13.46
N HIS A 18 13.74 19.67 -13.05
CA HIS A 18 14.43 18.37 -12.93
C HIS A 18 14.94 18.07 -11.52
N ALA A 19 14.59 18.89 -10.52
CA ALA A 19 14.92 18.62 -9.12
C ALA A 19 14.27 17.30 -8.67
N GLN A 20 15.11 16.42 -8.11
CA GLN A 20 14.70 15.20 -7.45
C GLN A 20 14.02 15.55 -6.12
N VAL A 21 12.86 14.95 -5.86
CA VAL A 21 12.25 15.01 -4.52
C VAL A 21 12.94 13.96 -3.67
N VAL A 22 13.58 14.39 -2.58
CA VAL A 22 14.09 13.50 -1.53
C VAL A 22 13.16 13.67 -0.35
N ALA A 23 12.33 12.66 -0.11
CA ALA A 23 11.36 12.62 0.96
C ALA A 23 11.79 11.54 1.96
N ASP A 24 12.01 11.93 3.21
CA ASP A 24 12.14 11.01 4.35
C ASP A 24 10.97 11.20 5.31
N HIS A 25 10.99 10.52 6.44
CA HIS A 25 9.93 10.57 7.44
C HIS A 25 9.75 11.94 8.13
N THR A 26 10.63 12.92 7.89
CA THR A 26 10.54 14.29 8.43
C THR A 26 9.89 15.29 7.47
N VAL A 27 9.58 14.85 6.24
CA VAL A 27 9.10 15.75 5.16
C VAL A 27 7.64 16.20 5.32
N VAL A 28 6.93 15.75 6.35
CA VAL A 28 5.48 16.00 6.52
C VAL A 28 5.16 17.50 6.47
N ASP A 29 5.95 18.35 7.16
CA ASP A 29 5.75 19.80 7.20
C ASP A 29 6.22 20.53 5.92
N GLN A 30 6.64 19.79 4.90
CA GLN A 30 7.16 20.32 3.63
C GLN A 30 6.29 19.95 2.43
N TYR A 31 5.05 19.50 2.67
CA TYR A 31 4.13 19.10 1.60
C TYR A 31 3.82 20.27 0.63
N ASP A 32 3.83 21.51 1.13
CA ASP A 32 3.68 22.75 0.37
C ASP A 32 4.85 23.01 -0.61
N ARG A 33 6.00 22.35 -0.41
CA ARG A 33 7.17 22.45 -1.28
C ARG A 33 7.10 21.53 -2.49
N ILE A 34 6.07 20.68 -2.60
CA ILE A 34 5.91 19.76 -3.74
C ILE A 34 5.70 20.59 -5.02
N PRO A 35 6.60 20.50 -6.03
CA PRO A 35 6.42 21.22 -7.28
C PRO A 35 5.10 20.87 -7.97
N GLN A 36 4.41 21.89 -8.49
CA GLN A 36 3.09 21.76 -9.13
C GLN A 36 3.06 20.68 -10.23
N LYS A 37 4.13 20.53 -11.01
CA LYS A 37 4.25 19.50 -12.05
C LYS A 37 3.98 18.08 -11.51
N TRP A 38 4.40 17.79 -10.27
CA TRP A 38 4.20 16.47 -9.67
C TRP A 38 2.76 16.30 -9.17
N ILE A 39 2.17 17.35 -8.59
CA ILE A 39 0.76 17.38 -8.23
C ILE A 39 -0.10 17.14 -9.48
N ASP A 40 0.20 17.81 -10.59
CA ASP A 40 -0.52 17.65 -11.85
C ASP A 40 -0.39 16.25 -12.43
N ILE A 41 0.79 15.63 -12.33
CA ILE A 41 0.97 14.22 -12.71
C ILE A 41 0.11 13.31 -11.83
N VAL A 42 0.18 13.48 -10.50
CA VAL A 42 -0.53 12.62 -9.53
C VAL A 42 -2.05 12.73 -9.67
N LYS A 43 -2.59 13.91 -10.00
CA LYS A 43 -4.01 14.11 -10.33
C LYS A 43 -4.52 13.26 -11.48
N THR A 44 -3.62 12.73 -12.31
CA THR A 44 -4.00 11.82 -13.40
C THR A 44 -4.01 10.35 -13.01
N LYS A 45 -3.50 10.02 -11.82
CA LYS A 45 -3.22 8.63 -11.43
C LYS A 45 -4.35 8.00 -10.63
N TRP A 46 -4.35 6.68 -10.63
CA TRP A 46 -5.15 5.86 -9.74
C TRP A 46 -4.23 4.98 -8.90
N VAL A 47 -4.40 5.07 -7.59
CA VAL A 47 -3.70 4.22 -6.62
C VAL A 47 -4.72 3.32 -5.94
N SER A 48 -4.50 2.01 -6.03
CA SER A 48 -5.27 1.02 -5.28
C SER A 48 -4.57 0.74 -3.94
N ILE A 49 -5.15 1.21 -2.84
CA ILE A 49 -4.67 0.93 -1.48
C ILE A 49 -5.63 -0.09 -0.88
N SER A 50 -5.43 -1.35 -1.24
CA SER A 50 -6.26 -2.47 -0.80
C SER A 50 -5.98 -2.82 0.68
N GLY A 51 -6.91 -3.48 1.36
CA GLY A 51 -6.69 -3.96 2.72
C GLY A 51 -7.89 -3.71 3.63
N ALA A 52 -7.61 -3.52 4.92
CA ALA A 52 -8.62 -3.33 5.95
C ALA A 52 -8.54 -1.92 6.58
N SER A 53 -8.52 -1.83 7.91
CA SER A 53 -8.59 -0.56 8.65
C SER A 53 -7.56 0.49 8.23
N HIS A 54 -6.31 0.11 7.95
CA HIS A 54 -5.28 1.09 7.57
C HIS A 54 -5.42 1.52 6.11
N ALA A 55 -5.89 0.66 5.22
CA ALA A 55 -6.29 1.07 3.87
C ALA A 55 -7.37 2.16 3.93
N THR A 56 -8.39 1.97 4.78
CA THR A 56 -9.39 3.01 5.04
C THR A 56 -8.77 4.30 5.57
N ALA A 57 -7.79 4.20 6.47
CA ALA A 57 -7.09 5.37 7.01
C ALA A 57 -6.32 6.15 5.94
N TYR A 58 -5.66 5.49 4.98
CA TYR A 58 -5.01 6.17 3.85
C TYR A 58 -6.02 6.95 3.00
N HIS A 59 -7.13 6.31 2.63
CA HIS A 59 -8.18 6.98 1.84
C HIS A 59 -8.76 8.19 2.57
N ARG A 60 -9.02 8.03 3.87
CA ARG A 60 -9.52 9.11 4.72
C ARG A 60 -8.51 10.24 4.85
N GLY A 61 -7.24 9.94 5.10
CA GLY A 61 -6.18 10.94 5.23
C GLY A 61 -5.99 11.76 3.94
N LEU A 62 -6.11 11.13 2.76
CA LEU A 62 -6.10 11.85 1.49
C LEU A 62 -7.29 12.80 1.36
N GLN A 63 -8.48 12.37 1.75
CA GLN A 63 -9.67 13.22 1.73
C GLN A 63 -9.53 14.39 2.72
N GLU A 64 -9.07 14.13 3.94
CA GLU A 64 -8.85 15.16 4.96
C GLU A 64 -7.78 16.18 4.52
N LEU A 65 -6.72 15.73 3.83
CA LEU A 65 -5.74 16.63 3.22
C LEU A 65 -6.39 17.53 2.17
N TYR A 66 -7.26 16.99 1.31
CA TYR A 66 -7.98 17.80 0.32
C TYR A 66 -8.92 18.82 0.96
N ASP A 67 -9.59 18.43 2.06
CA ASP A 67 -10.49 19.31 2.80
C ASP A 67 -9.74 20.48 3.47
N ILE A 68 -8.49 20.27 3.88
CA ILE A 68 -7.60 21.29 4.46
C ILE A 68 -6.95 22.14 3.35
N ASP A 69 -6.50 21.52 2.26
CA ASP A 69 -5.82 22.18 1.16
C ASP A 69 -6.32 21.68 -0.21
N SER A 70 -7.09 22.56 -0.84
CA SER A 70 -7.70 22.32 -2.16
C SER A 70 -6.70 22.08 -3.31
N ASN A 71 -5.39 22.30 -3.11
CA ASN A 71 -4.36 22.00 -4.09
C ASN A 71 -4.15 20.48 -4.31
N TYR A 72 -4.61 19.64 -3.38
CA TYR A 72 -4.46 18.17 -3.40
C TYR A 72 -5.79 17.43 -3.61
N PRO A 73 -6.53 17.67 -4.71
CA PRO A 73 -7.82 17.04 -4.95
C PRO A 73 -7.68 15.52 -5.08
N VAL A 74 -8.61 14.82 -4.43
CA VAL A 74 -8.74 13.37 -4.44
C VAL A 74 -10.21 12.98 -4.67
N THR A 75 -10.42 11.89 -5.40
CA THR A 75 -11.69 11.19 -5.49
C THR A 75 -11.54 9.83 -4.83
N VAL A 76 -12.27 9.63 -3.73
CA VAL A 76 -12.28 8.36 -2.98
C VAL A 76 -13.48 7.51 -3.39
N GLN A 77 -13.25 6.22 -3.66
CA GLN A 77 -14.30 5.27 -4.03
C GLN A 77 -14.20 3.99 -3.18
N TYR A 78 -15.36 3.47 -2.76
CA TYR A 78 -15.47 2.30 -1.88
C TYR A 78 -16.25 1.13 -2.48
N ASP A 79 -16.82 1.28 -3.68
CA ASP A 79 -17.56 0.23 -4.37
C ASP A 79 -17.55 0.39 -5.90
N GLY A 80 -18.03 -0.63 -6.60
CA GLY A 80 -18.23 -0.59 -8.06
C GLY A 80 -16.95 -0.66 -8.88
N VAL A 81 -17.05 -0.37 -10.18
CA VAL A 81 -15.89 -0.31 -11.07
C VAL A 81 -15.05 0.92 -10.71
N PRO A 82 -13.72 0.82 -10.56
CA PRO A 82 -12.88 1.97 -10.22
C PRO A 82 -13.02 3.08 -11.26
N ASN A 83 -13.01 4.34 -10.78
CA ASN A 83 -13.15 5.51 -11.63
C ASN A 83 -12.14 5.51 -12.79
N GLY A 84 -12.66 5.75 -14.00
CA GLY A 84 -11.86 5.91 -15.21
C GLY A 84 -10.89 7.10 -15.14
N TYR A 85 -10.10 7.29 -16.20
CA TYR A 85 -9.10 8.35 -16.27
C TYR A 85 -9.68 9.74 -15.97
N GLN A 86 -8.97 10.51 -15.16
CA GLN A 86 -9.31 11.88 -14.76
C GLN A 86 -8.03 12.73 -14.82
N THR A 87 -8.18 14.05 -14.88
CA THR A 87 -7.04 15.00 -14.89
C THR A 87 -7.08 15.97 -13.71
N ASN A 88 -8.14 15.94 -12.91
CA ASN A 88 -8.46 16.94 -11.92
C ASN A 88 -8.31 16.44 -10.48
N ALA A 89 -8.18 15.14 -10.23
CA ALA A 89 -8.09 14.57 -8.89
C ALA A 89 -7.39 13.21 -8.88
N LEU A 90 -6.53 12.97 -7.88
CA LEU A 90 -5.99 11.65 -7.61
C LEU A 90 -7.16 10.68 -7.36
N ARG A 91 -7.18 9.54 -8.02
CA ARG A 91 -8.17 8.50 -7.75
C ARG A 91 -7.61 7.56 -6.68
N SER A 92 -8.34 7.39 -5.58
CA SER A 92 -7.94 6.54 -4.47
C SER A 92 -9.05 5.55 -4.11
N SER A 93 -8.74 4.27 -4.03
CA SER A 93 -9.71 3.23 -3.69
C SER A 93 -9.04 1.97 -3.15
N GLY A 94 -9.79 1.10 -2.48
CA GLY A 94 -9.31 -0.23 -2.08
C GLY A 94 -9.49 -1.33 -3.15
N ALA A 95 -9.86 -0.96 -4.38
CA ALA A 95 -10.37 -1.89 -5.36
C ALA A 95 -9.31 -2.86 -5.90
N THR A 96 -9.62 -4.15 -5.87
CA THR A 96 -8.86 -5.21 -6.54
C THR A 96 -9.78 -5.99 -7.47
N TRP A 97 -9.21 -6.52 -8.56
CA TRP A 97 -9.92 -7.44 -9.42
C TRP A 97 -9.76 -8.85 -8.86
N GLY A 98 -10.76 -9.26 -8.11
CA GLY A 98 -10.81 -10.54 -7.44
C GLY A 98 -10.22 -10.55 -6.03
N SER A 99 -10.55 -11.63 -5.31
CA SER A 99 -10.01 -12.06 -4.01
C SER A 99 -9.91 -13.59 -3.99
N TYR A 100 -9.50 -14.16 -2.85
CA TYR A 100 -9.53 -15.60 -2.61
C TYR A 100 -10.93 -16.17 -2.81
N SER A 101 -11.97 -15.53 -2.22
CA SER A 101 -13.35 -16.03 -2.26
C SER A 101 -14.16 -15.54 -3.47
N THR A 102 -13.78 -14.41 -4.08
CA THR A 102 -14.53 -13.77 -5.17
C THR A 102 -13.60 -13.49 -6.35
N PRO A 103 -13.37 -14.46 -7.24
CA PRO A 103 -12.21 -14.44 -8.13
C PRO A 103 -12.26 -13.46 -9.30
N ASP A 104 -13.45 -13.13 -9.81
CA ASP A 104 -13.63 -12.45 -11.11
C ASP A 104 -14.64 -11.30 -11.00
N GLN A 105 -14.45 -10.44 -10.00
CA GLN A 105 -15.24 -9.22 -9.79
C GLN A 105 -14.45 -8.18 -8.99
N TRP A 106 -14.85 -6.91 -9.10
CA TRP A 106 -14.31 -5.84 -8.26
C TRP A 106 -14.68 -6.06 -6.79
N THR A 107 -13.68 -5.99 -5.92
CA THR A 107 -13.85 -6.04 -4.46
C THR A 107 -12.99 -4.96 -3.81
N TYR A 108 -13.41 -4.44 -2.68
CA TYR A 108 -12.79 -3.28 -2.01
C TYR A 108 -12.25 -3.60 -0.61
N ILE A 109 -12.58 -4.79 -0.10
CA ILE A 109 -12.09 -5.26 1.19
C ILE A 109 -11.44 -6.61 0.91
N ILE A 110 -10.13 -6.63 1.07
CA ILE A 110 -9.34 -7.85 0.99
C ILE A 110 -8.46 -7.97 2.23
N GLY A 111 -8.36 -9.20 2.76
CA GLY A 111 -7.58 -9.49 3.94
C GLY A 111 -6.20 -10.02 3.60
N ARG A 112 -5.42 -10.34 4.64
CA ARG A 112 -4.12 -11.02 4.51
C ARG A 112 -4.21 -12.33 3.69
N GLY A 113 -5.33 -13.03 3.84
CA GLY A 113 -5.68 -14.26 3.10
C GLY A 113 -5.83 -14.09 1.60
N ASP A 114 -6.00 -12.85 1.14
CA ASP A 114 -6.18 -12.46 -0.26
C ASP A 114 -4.94 -11.77 -0.85
N TRP A 115 -3.95 -11.45 -0.01
CA TRP A 115 -2.75 -10.72 -0.42
C TRP A 115 -1.52 -11.63 -0.57
N TRP A 116 -1.08 -12.30 0.50
CA TRP A 116 0.27 -12.89 0.55
C TRP A 116 0.40 -14.25 1.22
N THR A 117 -0.59 -14.72 1.97
CA THR A 117 -0.41 -15.90 2.82
C THR A 117 -0.40 -17.23 2.04
N ASN A 118 -0.83 -17.24 0.78
CA ASN A 118 -1.02 -18.46 -0.01
C ASN A 118 -0.91 -18.21 -1.52
N ASP A 119 -0.70 -19.29 -2.29
CA ASP A 119 -0.50 -19.21 -3.74
C ASP A 119 -1.73 -18.68 -4.49
N VAL A 120 -2.95 -18.96 -4.01
CA VAL A 120 -4.17 -18.45 -4.63
C VAL A 120 -4.21 -16.93 -4.52
N ALA A 121 -3.91 -16.37 -3.35
CA ALA A 121 -3.81 -14.93 -3.14
C ALA A 121 -2.78 -14.28 -4.08
N LEU A 122 -1.57 -14.85 -4.17
CA LEU A 122 -0.52 -14.35 -5.06
C LEU A 122 -0.97 -14.34 -6.52
N GLU A 123 -1.62 -15.41 -6.98
CA GLU A 123 -2.18 -15.46 -8.34
C GLU A 123 -3.33 -14.46 -8.55
N ARG A 124 -4.11 -14.13 -7.52
CA ARG A 124 -5.16 -13.11 -7.61
C ARG A 124 -4.58 -11.70 -7.72
N ILE A 125 -3.54 -11.38 -6.97
CA ILE A 125 -2.84 -10.09 -7.11
C ILE A 125 -2.24 -9.97 -8.51
N LYS A 126 -1.58 -11.01 -9.02
CA LYS A 126 -1.07 -11.02 -10.41
C LYS A 126 -2.19 -10.84 -11.44
N LYS A 127 -3.31 -11.54 -11.27
CA LYS A 127 -4.49 -11.37 -12.13
C LYS A 127 -5.08 -9.96 -12.07
N HIS A 128 -5.06 -9.31 -10.91
CA HIS A 128 -5.48 -7.92 -10.81
C HIS A 128 -4.57 -6.99 -11.62
N LEU A 129 -3.25 -7.12 -11.46
CA LEU A 129 -2.29 -6.35 -12.26
C LEU A 129 -2.48 -6.60 -13.76
N GLN A 130 -2.65 -7.86 -14.16
CA GLN A 130 -2.90 -8.24 -15.55
C GLN A 130 -4.22 -7.67 -16.08
N TYR A 131 -5.30 -7.73 -15.28
CA TYR A 131 -6.59 -7.19 -15.67
C TYR A 131 -6.52 -5.69 -15.92
N CYS A 132 -5.90 -4.94 -15.01
CA CYS A 132 -5.70 -3.50 -15.16
C CYS A 132 -4.82 -3.15 -16.37
N HIS A 133 -3.81 -3.96 -16.67
CA HIS A 133 -2.98 -3.81 -17.86
C HIS A 133 -3.78 -4.03 -19.16
N ASP A 134 -4.56 -5.12 -19.24
CA ASP A 134 -5.21 -5.55 -20.48
C ASP A 134 -6.55 -4.85 -20.75
N ASN A 135 -7.30 -4.53 -19.70
CA ASN A 135 -8.69 -4.05 -19.79
C ASN A 135 -8.88 -2.64 -19.23
N GLY A 136 -8.00 -2.23 -18.32
CA GLY A 136 -8.18 -1.04 -17.51
C GLY A 136 -9.14 -1.25 -16.33
N PRO A 137 -9.31 -0.22 -15.48
CA PRO A 137 -8.67 1.10 -15.57
C PRO A 137 -7.15 1.06 -15.30
N GLU A 138 -6.41 2.02 -15.85
CA GLU A 138 -4.94 2.11 -15.72
C GLU A 138 -4.55 2.29 -14.25
N LEU A 139 -3.91 1.26 -13.68
CA LEU A 139 -3.39 1.24 -12.33
C LEU A 139 -1.98 1.84 -12.31
N PHE A 140 -1.79 2.89 -11.51
CA PHE A 140 -0.46 3.50 -11.35
C PHE A 140 0.35 2.80 -10.25
N ALA A 141 -0.28 2.53 -9.11
CA ALA A 141 0.37 1.86 -7.99
C ALA A 141 -0.65 1.06 -7.17
N MET A 142 -0.17 -0.03 -6.57
CA MET A 142 -0.93 -0.85 -5.64
C MET A 142 -0.20 -0.93 -4.30
N LEU A 143 -0.94 -0.79 -3.21
CA LEU A 143 -0.45 -0.93 -1.85
C LEU A 143 -1.40 -1.83 -1.04
N TYR A 144 -0.85 -2.40 0.02
CA TYR A 144 -1.63 -3.12 1.03
C TYR A 144 -1.60 -2.39 2.37
N GLY A 145 -2.73 -1.79 2.74
CA GLY A 145 -2.96 -1.18 4.04
C GLY A 145 -3.28 -2.25 5.09
N TRP A 146 -2.23 -2.77 5.72
CA TRP A 146 -2.32 -3.83 6.73
C TRP A 146 -3.21 -3.43 7.91
N SER A 147 -4.13 -4.30 8.34
CA SER A 147 -4.85 -4.14 9.62
C SER A 147 -3.96 -4.34 10.87
N PHE A 148 -4.60 -4.37 12.04
CA PHE A 148 -4.04 -4.91 13.28
C PHE A 148 -3.80 -6.44 13.25
N ASP A 149 -3.89 -7.10 12.09
CA ASP A 149 -3.68 -8.55 11.96
C ASP A 149 -2.28 -9.00 12.39
N ALA A 150 -1.34 -8.06 12.59
CA ALA A 150 -0.04 -8.32 13.17
C ALA A 150 -0.05 -8.58 14.68
N ASN A 151 -1.11 -8.17 15.37
CA ASN A 151 -1.27 -8.34 16.82
C ASN A 151 -2.55 -9.10 17.19
N PHE A 152 -3.28 -9.61 16.19
CA PHE A 152 -4.64 -10.08 16.37
C PHE A 152 -4.98 -11.30 15.49
N ASP A 153 -5.52 -12.36 16.13
CA ASP A 153 -6.28 -13.42 15.46
C ASP A 153 -7.42 -13.92 16.37
N HIS A 154 -8.64 -14.00 15.82
CA HIS A 154 -9.81 -14.47 16.53
C HIS A 154 -9.72 -15.96 16.93
N VAL A 155 -8.86 -16.77 16.29
CA VAL A 155 -8.75 -18.21 16.55
C VAL A 155 -7.91 -18.55 17.79
N TYR A 156 -6.89 -17.74 18.13
CA TYR A 156 -5.98 -18.01 19.26
C TYR A 156 -6.23 -17.15 20.51
N GLY A 157 -7.29 -16.34 20.49
CA GLY A 157 -7.59 -15.38 21.54
C GLY A 157 -6.72 -14.13 21.45
N ASN A 158 -7.22 -13.02 22.00
CA ASN A 158 -6.46 -11.77 22.06
C ASN A 158 -5.21 -11.98 22.94
N GLY A 159 -4.05 -12.13 22.33
CA GLY A 159 -2.81 -12.03 23.07
C GLY A 159 -1.63 -12.83 22.54
N PRO A 160 -0.50 -12.68 23.22
CA PRO A 160 0.73 -13.39 22.89
C PRO A 160 0.57 -14.91 23.05
N TYR A 161 0.92 -15.65 22.00
CA TYR A 161 0.94 -17.10 21.92
C TYR A 161 2.38 -17.64 22.13
N GLY A 162 2.48 -18.91 22.55
CA GLY A 162 3.73 -19.68 22.57
C GLY A 162 4.76 -19.27 23.61
N GLU A 163 5.93 -19.89 23.51
CA GLU A 163 7.10 -19.62 24.36
C GLU A 163 7.73 -18.26 24.03
N VAL A 164 8.44 -17.70 25.00
CA VAL A 164 9.16 -16.43 24.84
C VAL A 164 10.33 -16.61 23.88
N ASP A 165 10.49 -15.67 22.96
CA ASP A 165 11.67 -15.60 22.10
C ASP A 165 12.96 -15.43 22.94
N PRO A 166 13.96 -16.30 22.80
CA PRO A 166 15.16 -16.22 23.64
C PRO A 166 16.08 -15.05 23.30
N VAL A 167 15.89 -14.36 22.17
CA VAL A 167 16.77 -13.27 21.70
C VAL A 167 16.18 -11.90 22.02
N TYR A 168 14.91 -11.71 21.70
CA TYR A 168 14.18 -10.44 21.79
C TYR A 168 13.21 -10.39 22.98
N HIS A 169 13.01 -11.52 23.68
CA HIS A 169 12.16 -11.62 24.87
C HIS A 169 10.71 -11.18 24.65
N VAL A 170 10.18 -11.41 23.45
CA VAL A 170 8.78 -11.19 23.07
C VAL A 170 8.03 -12.50 22.94
N ARG A 171 6.70 -12.42 22.78
CA ARG A 171 5.85 -13.57 22.41
C ARG A 171 5.13 -13.27 21.10
N TRP A 172 4.47 -14.29 20.55
CA TRP A 172 4.03 -14.30 19.16
C TRP A 172 2.59 -13.84 19.01
N ALA A 173 2.29 -13.08 17.97
CA ALA A 173 0.93 -12.67 17.67
C ALA A 173 0.70 -12.64 16.16
N GLY A 174 -0.53 -12.31 15.80
CA GLY A 174 -0.96 -12.19 14.42
C GLY A 174 -1.39 -13.50 13.79
N SER A 175 -1.61 -13.45 12.48
CA SER A 175 -2.40 -14.45 11.77
C SER A 175 -1.89 -14.68 10.36
N THR A 176 -1.73 -15.94 9.97
CA THR A 176 -1.47 -16.36 8.58
C THR A 176 -2.69 -17.06 7.99
N LEU A 177 -3.85 -16.40 8.01
CA LEU A 177 -5.10 -16.97 7.49
C LEU A 177 -4.91 -17.54 6.08
N TYR A 178 -5.34 -18.79 5.87
CA TYR A 178 -5.12 -19.60 4.64
C TYR A 178 -3.66 -19.96 4.33
N GLY A 179 -2.74 -19.73 5.27
CA GLY A 179 -1.33 -20.09 5.13
C GLY A 179 -1.09 -21.60 5.07
N LYS A 180 0.01 -21.99 4.43
CA LYS A 180 0.41 -23.40 4.23
C LYS A 180 0.56 -24.19 5.53
N ASP A 181 1.02 -23.54 6.60
CA ASP A 181 1.25 -24.13 7.92
C ASP A 181 -0.01 -23.98 8.81
N GLY A 182 -1.11 -23.52 8.22
CA GLY A 182 -2.34 -23.13 8.90
C GLY A 182 -2.40 -21.65 9.23
N ASN A 183 -3.49 -21.28 9.88
CA ASN A 183 -3.63 -19.96 10.47
C ASN A 183 -2.84 -19.95 11.79
N LEU A 184 -1.66 -19.32 11.85
CA LEU A 184 -0.78 -19.30 13.01
C LEU A 184 -0.13 -17.90 13.19
N PRO A 185 0.37 -17.56 14.40
CA PRO A 185 1.22 -16.39 14.60
C PRO A 185 2.47 -16.44 13.72
N PHE A 186 3.01 -15.28 13.33
CA PHE A 186 4.25 -15.21 12.57
C PHE A 186 5.44 -14.89 13.47
N GLY A 187 6.61 -15.43 13.11
CA GLY A 187 7.87 -15.12 13.79
C GLY A 187 8.44 -13.76 13.37
N LEU A 188 9.51 -13.31 14.03
CA LEU A 188 10.31 -12.17 13.57
C LEU A 188 11.28 -12.59 12.46
N ASN A 189 11.89 -13.77 12.61
CA ASN A 189 12.85 -14.34 11.68
C ASN A 189 12.59 -15.84 11.39
N ARG A 190 13.41 -16.44 10.52
CA ARG A 190 13.20 -17.82 10.05
C ARG A 190 13.40 -18.89 11.14
N MET A 191 14.25 -18.64 12.14
CA MET A 191 14.51 -19.58 13.23
C MET A 191 13.31 -19.71 14.17
N ASP A 192 12.48 -18.68 14.24
CA ASP A 192 11.28 -18.65 15.09
C ASP A 192 10.21 -19.65 14.62
N SER A 193 10.33 -20.20 13.40
CA SER A 193 9.46 -21.27 12.91
C SER A 193 9.43 -22.50 13.83
N LEU A 194 10.50 -22.76 14.58
CA LEU A 194 10.54 -23.82 15.60
C LEU A 194 9.74 -23.48 16.86
N LEU A 195 9.50 -22.19 17.13
CA LEU A 195 8.78 -21.68 18.30
C LEU A 195 7.29 -21.48 18.01
N VAL A 196 6.95 -20.99 16.81
CA VAL A 196 5.56 -20.74 16.40
C VAL A 196 4.93 -21.84 15.56
N GLY A 197 5.73 -22.77 15.01
CA GLY A 197 5.26 -23.80 14.08
C GLY A 197 4.86 -23.25 12.71
N ASN A 198 5.16 -21.98 12.44
CA ASN A 198 4.80 -21.26 11.22
C ASN A 198 6.06 -20.89 10.43
N GLY A 199 6.11 -21.22 9.14
CA GLY A 199 7.22 -20.87 8.26
C GLY A 199 7.24 -19.40 7.85
N VAL A 200 6.20 -18.64 8.18
CA VAL A 200 6.07 -17.22 7.91
C VAL A 200 6.71 -16.37 9.02
N SER A 201 7.45 -15.33 8.62
CA SER A 201 8.11 -14.39 9.54
C SER A 201 8.13 -12.97 8.99
N MET A 202 8.29 -11.97 9.85
CA MET A 202 8.42 -10.57 9.39
C MET A 202 9.54 -10.42 8.36
N ASN A 203 10.69 -11.06 8.57
CA ASN A 203 11.79 -11.03 7.61
C ASN A 203 11.42 -11.57 6.23
N ASN A 204 10.73 -12.72 6.15
CA ASN A 204 10.38 -13.26 4.83
C ASN A 204 9.25 -12.49 4.16
N TYR A 205 8.34 -11.89 4.93
CA TYR A 205 7.36 -10.96 4.40
C TYR A 205 8.04 -9.73 3.81
N ILE A 206 8.88 -9.03 4.57
CA ILE A 206 9.60 -7.83 4.11
C ILE A 206 10.44 -8.15 2.87
N ASN A 207 11.22 -9.24 2.91
CA ASN A 207 12.01 -9.68 1.76
C ASN A 207 11.18 -10.08 0.53
N SER A 208 9.88 -10.34 0.68
CA SER A 208 8.99 -10.66 -0.44
C SER A 208 8.39 -9.41 -1.10
N VAL A 209 8.43 -8.27 -0.40
CA VAL A 209 7.86 -7.00 -0.88
C VAL A 209 8.92 -5.94 -1.18
N GLU A 210 10.12 -6.06 -0.62
CA GLU A 210 11.31 -5.28 -0.98
C GLU A 210 12.02 -5.98 -2.15
N VAL A 211 11.80 -5.48 -3.37
CA VAL A 211 12.49 -5.92 -4.60
C VAL A 211 13.56 -4.92 -5.00
#